data_AF-A0A5C8SYC2-F1
#
_entry.id   AF-A0A5C8SYC2-F1
#
_cell.length_a   1.000
_cell.length_b   1.000
_cell.length_c   1.000
_cell.angle_alpha   90.00
_cell.angle_beta   90.00
_cell.angle_gamma   90.00
#
_symmetry.space_group_name_H-M   'P 1'
#
loop_
_entity.id
_entity.type
_entity.pdbx_description
1 polymer ?
#
loop_
_entity_poly.entity_id
_entity_poly.type
_entity_poly.pdbx_seq_one_letter_code
_entity_poly.pdbx_strand_id
1 'polypeptide(L)'
;LALGAVGLSLAQNGAPSTTPIAPVAISALVPSGGIAAKGEVAEIFGNKFVLQDGTGRALVETGRQGEGGTLVAKGETVTVQGRFENGFLHAAVLTHGDGNRVLLGPAGGPPPGTLDWAKDKVGLGANPDVPALTASVQAAGYS
;
A
#
# COMPACT_ATOMS: atom_id res chain seq x y z
N LEU A 1 -32.96 -9.84 31.85
CA LEU A 1 -32.94 -9.31 30.47
C LEU A 1 -31.48 -9.28 30.02
N ALA A 2 -31.05 -10.27 29.24
CA ALA A 2 -29.70 -10.33 28.68
C ALA A 2 -29.79 -9.89 27.22
N LEU A 3 -29.21 -8.72 26.91
CA LEU A 3 -29.13 -8.20 25.55
C LEU A 3 -27.88 -8.78 24.89
N GLY A 4 -28.09 -9.53 23.80
CA GLY A 4 -27.04 -10.21 23.05
C GLY A 4 -26.15 -9.24 22.29
N ALA A 5 -24.84 -9.41 22.42
CA ALA A 5 -23.85 -8.75 21.58
C ALA A 5 -23.72 -9.53 20.26
N VAL A 6 -24.29 -8.98 19.19
CA VAL A 6 -24.02 -9.47 17.83
C VAL A 6 -22.67 -8.91 17.41
N GLY A 7 -21.63 -9.73 17.54
CA GLY A 7 -20.30 -9.44 17.01
C GLY A 7 -20.30 -9.57 15.49
N LEU A 8 -20.29 -8.45 14.78
CA LEU A 8 -20.04 -8.40 13.34
C LEU A 8 -18.54 -8.63 13.09
N SER A 9 -18.14 -9.87 12.86
CA SER A 9 -16.79 -10.19 12.34
C SER A 9 -16.70 -9.83 10.86
N LEU A 10 -16.28 -8.61 10.55
CA LEU A 10 -15.83 -8.22 9.20
C LEU A 10 -14.34 -7.91 9.22
N ALA A 11 -13.50 -8.92 9.08
CA ALA A 11 -12.13 -8.78 8.58
C ALA A 11 -11.56 -10.15 8.21
N GLN A 12 -12.05 -10.70 7.11
CA GLN A 12 -11.26 -11.65 6.34
C GLN A 12 -10.04 -10.87 5.82
N ASN A 13 -8.90 -11.01 6.52
CA ASN A 13 -7.58 -10.60 6.04
C ASN A 13 -7.21 -11.47 4.83
N GLY A 14 -7.90 -11.28 3.71
CA GLY A 14 -7.41 -11.73 2.43
C GLY A 14 -6.18 -10.90 2.12
N ALA A 15 -5.00 -11.52 2.08
CA ALA A 15 -3.85 -10.92 1.42
C ALA A 15 -4.34 -10.31 0.10
N PRO A 16 -4.01 -9.05 -0.24
CA PRO A 16 -4.51 -8.45 -1.46
C PRO A 16 -4.18 -9.40 -2.60
N SER A 17 -5.22 -9.94 -3.24
CA SER A 17 -5.07 -10.73 -4.45
C SER A 17 -4.54 -9.78 -5.51
N THR A 18 -3.22 -9.68 -5.62
CA THR A 18 -2.56 -8.84 -6.61
C THR A 18 -2.66 -9.56 -7.94
N THR A 19 -3.81 -9.41 -8.60
CA THR A 19 -4.00 -9.83 -9.98
C THR A 19 -2.82 -9.27 -10.78
N PRO A 20 -2.04 -10.13 -11.47
CA PRO A 20 -0.91 -9.67 -12.25
C PRO A 20 -1.37 -8.67 -13.32
N ILE A 21 -0.75 -7.49 -13.34
CA ILE A 21 -0.98 -6.49 -14.38
C ILE A 21 0.09 -6.69 -15.46
N ALA A 22 -0.35 -6.75 -16.73
CA ALA A 22 0.58 -6.85 -17.86
C ALA A 22 1.48 -5.61 -17.91
N PRO A 23 2.82 -5.76 -17.99
CA PRO A 23 3.72 -4.62 -18.08
C PRO A 23 3.51 -3.82 -19.36
N VAL A 24 3.55 -2.49 -19.25
CA VAL A 24 3.66 -1.58 -20.38
C VAL A 24 5.10 -1.08 -20.52
N ALA A 25 5.40 -0.50 -21.69
CA ALA A 25 6.65 0.24 -21.88
C ALA A 25 6.72 1.43 -20.92
N ILE A 26 7.92 1.76 -20.45
CA ILE A 26 8.11 2.88 -19.52
C ILE A 26 7.66 4.22 -20.12
N SER A 27 7.86 4.43 -21.42
CA SER A 27 7.36 5.63 -22.12
C SER A 27 5.83 5.75 -22.16
N ALA A 28 5.11 4.66 -21.92
CA ALA A 28 3.66 4.60 -21.90
C ALA A 28 3.06 4.67 -20.48
N LEU A 29 3.89 4.90 -19.46
CA LEU A 29 3.40 5.12 -18.10
C LEU A 29 2.53 6.38 -18.05
N VAL A 30 1.29 6.20 -17.60
CA VAL A 30 0.32 7.26 -17.38
C VAL A 30 -0.20 7.18 -15.94
N PRO A 31 -0.60 8.31 -15.33
CA PRO A 31 -1.12 8.29 -13.97
C PRO A 31 -2.26 7.28 -13.80
N SER A 32 -2.09 6.32 -12.88
CA SER A 32 -3.02 5.21 -12.66
C SER A 32 -2.83 4.58 -11.29
N GLY A 33 -3.93 4.15 -10.66
CA GLY A 33 -3.94 3.39 -9.41
C GLY A 33 -3.35 1.97 -9.53
N GLY A 34 -3.21 1.45 -10.75
CA GLY A 34 -2.65 0.14 -11.03
C GLY A 34 -2.02 0.10 -12.41
N ILE A 35 -0.70 -0.03 -12.46
CA ILE A 35 0.09 -0.16 -13.68
C ILE A 35 1.32 -1.02 -13.38
N ALA A 36 1.90 -1.61 -14.42
CA ALA A 36 3.14 -2.38 -14.29
C ALA A 36 4.14 -1.97 -15.37
N ALA A 37 5.43 -2.01 -15.02
CA ALA A 37 6.53 -1.82 -15.94
C ALA A 37 7.60 -2.89 -15.68
N LYS A 38 8.28 -3.32 -16.73
CA LYS A 38 9.41 -4.25 -16.67
C LYS A 38 10.64 -3.56 -17.23
N GLY A 39 11.78 -3.72 -16.55
CA GLY A 39 13.03 -3.11 -17.00
C GLY A 39 14.22 -3.55 -16.15
N GLU A 40 15.37 -2.98 -16.46
CA GLU A 40 16.62 -3.14 -15.73
C GLU A 40 16.75 -2.06 -14.65
N VAL A 41 17.28 -2.42 -13.48
CA VAL A 41 17.60 -1.46 -12.41
C VAL A 41 18.88 -0.72 -12.75
N ALA A 42 18.77 0.55 -13.11
CA ALA A 42 19.89 1.38 -13.54
C ALA A 42 20.68 1.98 -12.36
N GLU A 43 19.97 2.47 -11.34
CA GLU A 43 20.52 3.22 -10.20
C GLU A 43 19.68 2.98 -8.94
N ILE A 44 20.27 3.00 -7.75
CA ILE A 44 19.59 2.77 -6.46
C ILE A 44 19.91 3.93 -5.50
N PHE A 45 18.89 4.44 -4.82
CA PHE A 45 18.93 5.59 -3.91
C PHE A 45 18.06 5.32 -2.67
N GLY A 46 18.63 4.69 -1.63
CA GLY A 46 17.88 4.32 -0.44
C GLY A 46 16.63 3.51 -0.81
N ASN A 47 15.44 4.04 -0.50
CA ASN A 47 14.16 3.41 -0.83
C ASN A 47 13.63 3.62 -2.26
N LYS A 48 14.49 4.12 -3.16
CA LYS A 48 14.12 4.36 -4.56
C LYS A 48 15.15 3.75 -5.49
N PHE A 49 14.72 3.49 -6.72
CA PHE A 49 15.64 3.08 -7.78
C PHE A 49 15.10 3.54 -9.14
N VAL A 50 15.98 3.66 -10.12
CA VAL A 50 15.61 3.96 -11.50
C VAL A 50 15.46 2.65 -12.25
N LEU A 51 14.26 2.40 -12.78
CA LEU A 51 13.98 1.33 -13.72
C LEU A 51 14.15 1.89 -15.15
N GLN A 52 14.85 1.17 -16.02
CA GLN A 52 15.03 1.56 -17.42
C GLN A 52 14.65 0.41 -18.36
N ASP A 53 14.08 0.76 -19.50
CA ASP A 53 13.87 -0.14 -20.63
C ASP A 53 14.34 0.56 -21.92
N GLY A 54 14.14 -0.06 -23.08
CA GLY A 54 14.51 0.54 -24.37
C GLY A 54 13.70 1.79 -24.75
N THR A 55 12.69 2.16 -23.96
CA THR A 55 11.76 3.26 -24.25
C THR A 55 11.91 4.44 -23.30
N GLY A 56 12.44 4.24 -22.10
CA GLY A 56 12.61 5.32 -21.14
C GLY A 56 13.10 4.88 -19.76
N ARG A 57 12.93 5.78 -18.79
CA ARG A 57 13.33 5.60 -17.38
C ARG A 57 12.19 6.01 -16.47
N ALA A 58 11.98 5.27 -15.39
CA ALA A 58 11.00 5.56 -14.35
C ALA A 58 11.65 5.51 -12.97
N LEU A 59 11.25 6.43 -12.09
CA LEU A 59 11.66 6.42 -10.70
C LEU A 59 10.67 5.57 -9.90
N VAL A 60 11.17 4.50 -9.26
CA VAL A 60 10.39 3.57 -8.47
C VAL A 60 10.62 3.86 -6.99
N GLU A 61 9.56 3.92 -6.20
CA GLU A 61 9.62 4.01 -4.73
C GLU A 61 9.08 2.73 -4.10
N THR A 62 9.84 2.15 -3.17
CA THR A 62 9.51 0.86 -2.53
C THR A 62 9.03 1.00 -1.08
N GLY A 63 8.74 2.22 -0.63
CA GLY A 63 8.37 2.51 0.76
C GLY A 63 9.46 2.13 1.77
N ARG A 64 9.09 1.99 3.05
CA ARG A 64 10.04 1.71 4.15
C ARG A 64 10.88 0.45 3.94
N GLN A 65 10.29 -0.59 3.35
CA GLN A 65 10.97 -1.87 3.14
C GLN A 65 12.24 -1.75 2.27
N GLY A 66 12.32 -0.72 1.43
CA GLY A 66 13.51 -0.50 0.62
C GLY A 66 14.51 0.49 1.18
N GLU A 67 14.34 1.05 2.39
CA GLU A 67 15.26 2.06 2.93
C GLU A 67 16.74 1.61 2.93
N GLY A 68 17.00 0.30 3.06
CA GLY A 68 18.35 -0.27 2.96
C GLY A 68 18.92 -0.38 1.55
N GLY A 69 18.14 -0.13 0.49
CA GLY A 69 18.58 -0.25 -0.90
C GLY A 69 18.91 -1.68 -1.35
N THR A 70 18.55 -2.69 -0.58
CA THR A 70 18.91 -4.10 -0.83
C THR A 70 17.79 -4.93 -1.46
N LEU A 71 16.63 -4.32 -1.77
CA LEU A 71 15.50 -5.03 -2.38
C LEU A 71 15.77 -5.43 -3.83
N VAL A 72 16.73 -4.79 -4.49
CA VAL A 72 17.13 -5.04 -5.87
C VAL A 72 18.63 -4.85 -6.02
N ALA A 73 19.21 -5.42 -7.08
CA ALA A 73 20.58 -5.15 -7.49
C ALA A 73 20.63 -4.29 -8.76
N LYS A 74 21.68 -3.47 -8.91
CA LYS A 74 21.94 -2.77 -10.18
C LYS A 74 22.20 -3.79 -11.29
N GLY A 75 21.61 -3.57 -12.46
CA GLY A 75 21.65 -4.49 -13.60
C GLY A 75 20.60 -5.61 -13.56
N GLU A 76 19.83 -5.70 -12.48
CA GLU A 76 18.80 -6.71 -12.34
C GLU A 76 17.57 -6.36 -13.19
N THR A 77 17.02 -7.34 -13.89
CA THR A 77 15.72 -7.18 -14.56
C THR A 77 14.60 -7.51 -13.59
N VAL A 78 13.71 -6.54 -13.35
CA VAL A 78 12.55 -6.68 -12.47
C VAL A 78 11.26 -6.24 -13.14
N THR A 79 10.13 -6.75 -12.66
CA THR A 79 8.80 -6.23 -12.97
C THR A 79 8.22 -5.56 -11.74
N VAL A 80 7.82 -4.29 -11.88
CA VAL A 80 7.24 -3.49 -10.80
C VAL A 80 5.78 -3.24 -11.11
N GLN A 81 4.91 -3.59 -10.18
CA GLN A 81 3.47 -3.27 -10.23
C GLN A 81 3.13 -2.34 -9.08
N GLY A 82 2.36 -1.29 -9.37
CA GLY A 82 2.03 -0.29 -8.37
C GLY A 82 1.16 0.84 -8.91
N ARG A 83 1.19 1.97 -8.20
CA ARG A 83 0.50 3.20 -8.58
C ARG A 83 1.50 4.17 -9.19
N PHE A 84 1.18 4.75 -10.33
CA PHE A 84 1.98 5.81 -10.94
C PHE A 84 1.30 7.16 -10.71
N GLU A 85 1.98 8.05 -10.01
CA GLU A 85 1.52 9.43 -9.75
C GLU A 85 2.72 10.31 -9.40
N ASN A 86 2.61 11.62 -9.63
CA ASN A 86 3.66 12.59 -9.27
C ASN A 86 5.07 12.27 -9.81
N GLY A 87 5.18 11.50 -10.90
CA GLY A 87 6.46 11.07 -11.48
C GLY A 87 7.10 9.85 -10.82
N PHE A 88 6.43 9.21 -9.86
CA PHE A 88 6.90 8.01 -9.17
C PHE A 88 6.00 6.82 -9.46
N LEU A 89 6.61 5.65 -9.65
CA LEU A 89 5.92 4.37 -9.55
C LEU A 89 6.06 3.87 -8.11
N HIS A 90 5.02 4.07 -7.31
CA HIS A 90 4.95 3.55 -5.94
C HIS A 90 4.67 2.06 -6.00
N ALA A 91 5.71 1.25 -5.77
CA ALA A 91 5.66 -0.19 -5.93
C ALA A 91 4.81 -0.85 -4.84
N ALA A 92 3.90 -1.72 -5.25
CA ALA A 92 3.13 -2.61 -4.39
C ALA A 92 3.57 -4.07 -4.52
N VAL A 93 4.05 -4.45 -5.72
CA VAL A 93 4.65 -5.76 -5.98
C VAL A 93 5.92 -5.56 -6.79
N LEU A 94 7.00 -6.19 -6.34
CA LEU A 94 8.23 -6.34 -7.09
C LEU A 94 8.40 -7.81 -7.44
N THR A 95 8.62 -8.10 -8.72
CA THR A 95 8.87 -9.47 -9.21
C THR A 95 10.26 -9.52 -9.82
N HIS A 96 11.13 -10.32 -9.23
CA HIS A 96 12.49 -10.55 -9.68
C HIS A 96 12.51 -11.34 -11.00
N GLY A 97 13.65 -11.33 -11.69
CA GLY A 97 13.81 -12.04 -12.97
C GLY A 97 13.62 -13.56 -12.88
N ASP A 98 13.83 -14.14 -11.70
CA ASP A 98 13.57 -15.55 -11.38
C ASP A 98 12.09 -15.86 -11.04
N GLY A 99 11.24 -14.84 -11.04
CA GLY A 99 9.82 -14.94 -10.70
C GLY A 99 9.51 -14.81 -9.21
N ASN A 100 10.51 -14.64 -8.35
CA ASN A 100 10.28 -14.39 -6.93
C ASN A 100 9.53 -13.06 -6.74
N ARG A 101 8.48 -13.05 -5.91
CA ARG A 101 7.61 -11.88 -5.70
C ARG A 101 7.76 -11.34 -4.29
N VAL A 102 8.06 -10.05 -4.18
CA VAL A 102 8.08 -9.29 -2.94
C VAL A 102 6.84 -8.39 -2.90
N LEU A 103 6.00 -8.59 -1.88
CA LEU A 103 4.90 -7.68 -1.58
C LEU A 103 5.43 -6.51 -0.76
N LEU A 104 5.13 -5.30 -1.23
CA LEU A 104 5.52 -4.06 -0.57
C LEU A 104 4.29 -3.46 0.10
N GLY A 105 4.46 -3.04 1.35
CA GLY A 105 3.47 -2.32 2.12
C GLY A 105 3.20 -0.94 1.51
N PRO A 106 2.07 -0.31 1.88
CA PRO A 106 1.72 1.01 1.35
C PRO A 106 2.86 2.01 1.53
N ALA A 107 3.27 2.65 0.43
CA ALA A 107 4.28 3.70 0.45
C ALA A 107 3.82 4.83 1.39
N GLY A 108 4.53 5.03 2.52
CA GLY A 108 4.30 6.14 3.44
C GLY A 108 2.95 6.18 4.15
N GLY A 109 2.13 5.14 4.06
CA GLY A 109 0.84 5.07 4.74
C GLY A 109 0.99 4.73 6.23
N PRO A 110 0.01 5.07 7.08
CA PRO A 110 -0.09 4.49 8.41
C PRO A 110 0.05 2.97 8.30
N PRO A 111 0.70 2.31 9.28
CA PRO A 111 0.82 0.86 9.27
C PRO A 111 -0.55 0.24 8.98
N PRO A 112 -0.65 -0.82 8.14
CA PRO A 112 -1.85 -1.63 8.08
C PRO A 112 -1.98 -2.36 9.42
N GLY A 113 -2.59 -1.65 10.37
CA GLY A 113 -2.98 -2.08 11.68
C GLY A 113 -4.42 -1.64 11.87
N THR A 114 -5.16 -2.43 12.65
CA THR A 114 -6.56 -2.32 13.05
C THR A 114 -7.12 -0.88 13.08
N LEU A 115 -8.45 -0.76 12.90
CA LEU A 115 -9.20 0.52 13.05
C LEU A 115 -8.99 1.24 14.40
N ASP A 116 -8.08 0.80 15.27
CA ASP A 116 -7.78 1.41 16.56
C ASP A 116 -7.40 2.88 16.44
N TRP A 117 -6.64 3.29 15.42
CA TRP A 117 -6.38 4.73 15.20
C TRP A 117 -7.68 5.53 14.94
N ALA A 118 -8.65 4.93 14.25
CA ALA A 118 -9.92 5.55 13.93
C ALA A 118 -10.85 5.52 15.15
N LYS A 119 -10.89 4.39 15.88
CA LYS A 119 -11.62 4.21 17.14
C LYS A 119 -11.15 5.20 18.20
N ASP A 120 -9.84 5.39 18.36
CA ASP A 120 -9.28 6.35 19.32
C ASP A 120 -9.73 7.78 18.99
N LYS A 121 -9.78 8.15 17.71
CA LYS A 121 -10.27 9.48 17.28
C LYS A 121 -11.75 9.71 17.56
N VAL A 122 -12.57 8.67 17.54
CA VAL A 122 -14.02 8.78 17.83
C VAL A 122 -14.36 8.38 19.27
N GLY A 123 -13.36 8.19 20.14
CA GLY A 123 -13.58 7.83 21.54
C GLY A 123 -14.04 6.38 21.77
N LEU A 124 -13.88 5.50 20.78
CA LEU A 124 -14.20 4.07 20.82
C LEU A 124 -12.98 3.18 21.14
N GLY A 125 -11.92 3.76 21.72
CA GLY A 125 -10.73 3.04 22.15
C GLY A 125 -11.01 2.03 23.28
N ALA A 126 -9.96 1.42 23.83
CA ALA A 126 -10.07 0.34 24.82
C ALA A 126 -10.90 0.69 26.08
N ASN A 127 -11.07 1.98 26.38
CA ASN A 127 -11.98 2.46 27.41
C ASN A 127 -12.83 3.61 26.84
N PRO A 128 -13.99 3.31 26.25
CA PRO A 128 -14.79 4.33 25.58
C PRO A 128 -15.40 5.32 26.57
N ASP A 129 -15.43 6.60 26.22
CA ASP A 129 -16.12 7.64 26.99
C ASP A 129 -17.63 7.55 26.70
N VAL A 130 -18.28 6.60 27.38
CA VAL A 130 -19.72 6.31 27.21
C VAL A 130 -20.59 7.54 27.44
N PRO A 131 -20.34 8.40 28.45
CA PRO A 131 -21.07 9.66 28.60
C PRO A 131 -20.95 10.59 27.39
N ALA A 132 -19.74 10.83 26.88
CA ALA A 132 -19.53 11.71 25.73
C ALA A 132 -20.18 11.17 24.45
N LEU A 133 -20.09 9.85 24.23
CA LEU A 133 -20.74 9.17 23.11
C LEU A 133 -22.26 9.28 23.19
N THR A 134 -22.83 9.07 24.39
CA THR A 134 -24.27 9.20 24.61
C THR A 134 -24.75 10.63 24.32
N ALA A 135 -24.02 11.65 24.77
CA ALA A 135 -24.35 13.04 24.50
C ALA A 135 -24.30 13.36 22.98
N SER A 136 -23.33 12.80 22.25
CA SER A 136 -23.24 12.98 20.80
C SER A 136 -24.40 12.35 20.02
N VAL A 137 -24.86 11.16 20.44
CA VAL A 137 -26.00 10.47 19.82
C VAL A 137 -27.30 11.24 20.08
N GLN A 138 -27.48 11.74 21.31
CA GLN A 138 -28.61 12.57 21.69
C GLN A 138 -28.61 13.91 20.93
N ALA A 139 -27.45 14.55 20.78
CA ALA A 139 -27.31 15.77 19.99
C ALA A 139 -27.63 15.56 18.50
N ALA A 140 -27.41 14.34 17.99
CA ALA A 140 -27.79 13.95 16.63
C ALA A 140 -29.28 13.62 16.47
N GLY A 141 -30.09 13.76 17.53
CA GLY A 141 -31.54 13.57 17.49
C GLY A 141 -32.01 12.12 17.62
N TYR A 142 -31.11 11.21 18.01
CA TYR A 142 -31.44 9.82 18.31
C TYR A 142 -31.63 9.65 19.82
N SER A 143 -32.75 9.04 20.21
CA SER A 143 -33.10 8.71 21.61
C SER A 143 -33.12 7.21 21.84
#